data_AF-A0A7Y9NC03-F1
#
_entry.id   AF-A0A7Y9NC03-F1
#
_cell.length_a   1.000
_cell.length_b   1.000
_cell.length_c   1.000
_cell.angle_alpha   90.00
_cell.angle_beta   90.00
_cell.angle_gamma   90.00
#
_symmetry.space_group_name_H-M   'P 1'
#
loop_
_entity.id
_entity.type
_entity.pdbx_description
1 polymer ?
#
loop_
_entity_poly.entity_id
_entity_poly.type
_entity_poly.pdbx_seq_one_letter_code
_entity_poly.pdbx_strand_id
1 'polypeptide(L)' 'MTLGKARDAFLATVKGWTLPRTYTIKKTAVESLVSFLDPKAKVHSITRSDLARWYQDMREKGASTPTLTNKQSYIGGR' A
#
# COMPACT_ATOMS: atom_id res chain seq x y z
N MET A 1 9.06 -12.03 8.08
CA MET A 1 7.97 -11.09 8.40
C MET A 1 6.84 -11.25 7.37
N THR A 2 5.58 -11.33 7.80
CA THR A 2 4.42 -11.38 6.88
C THR A 2 3.99 -9.97 6.48
N LEU A 3 3.29 -9.84 5.35
CA LEU A 3 2.80 -8.57 4.82
C LEU A 3 1.83 -7.88 5.78
N GLY A 4 0.94 -8.63 6.43
CA GLY A 4 0.03 -8.09 7.45
C GLY A 4 0.77 -7.53 8.67
N LYS A 5 1.78 -8.24 9.18
CA LYS A 5 2.62 -7.74 10.28
C LYS A 5 3.43 -6.50 9.87
N ALA A 6 3.92 -6.47 8.64
CA ALA A 6 4.63 -5.32 8.09
C ALA A 6 3.73 -4.08 7.93
N ARG A 7 2.48 -4.27 7.47
CA ARG A 7 1.45 -3.23 7.45
C ARG A 7 1.26 -2.64 8.84
N ASP A 8 1.03 -3.49 9.85
CA ASP A 8 0.72 -3.04 11.20
C ASP A 8 1.89 -2.24 11.81
N ALA A 9 3.12 -2.73 11.63
CA ALA A 9 4.33 -2.03 12.05
C ALA A 9 4.48 -0.68 11.33
N PHE A 10 4.32 -0.66 10.00
CA PHE A 10 4.41 0.57 9.22
C PHE A 10 3.35 1.59 9.62
N LEU A 11 2.10 1.18 9.82
CA LEU A 11 1.02 2.09 10.24
C LEU A 11 1.25 2.63 11.65
N ALA A 12 1.77 1.81 12.57
CA ALA A 12 2.15 2.27 13.91
C ALA A 12 3.24 3.34 13.86
N THR A 13 4.29 3.12 13.05
CA THR A 13 5.34 4.14 12.81
C THR A 13 4.76 5.39 12.17
N VAL A 14 3.89 5.24 11.16
CA VAL A 14 3.34 6.36 10.40
C VAL A 14 2.36 7.23 11.19
N LYS A 15 1.68 6.65 12.16
CA LYS A 15 0.74 7.37 13.02
C LYS A 15 1.43 8.41 13.91
N GLY A 16 2.67 8.17 14.34
CA GLY A 16 3.37 9.04 15.31
C GLY A 16 3.86 10.39 14.74
N TRP A 17 4.01 10.49 13.42
CA TRP A 17 4.66 11.64 12.75
C TRP A 17 3.87 12.20 11.55
N THR A 18 2.59 11.83 11.38
CA THR A 18 1.75 12.37 10.28
C THR A 18 0.45 12.99 10.77
N LEU A 19 -0.03 14.00 10.04
CA LEU A 19 -1.36 14.58 10.26
C LEU A 19 -2.46 13.53 10.02
N PRO A 20 -3.63 13.62 10.69
CA PRO A 20 -4.70 12.63 10.58
C PRO A 20 -5.13 12.34 9.14
N ARG A 21 -5.25 13.38 8.31
CA ARG A 21 -5.61 13.23 6.88
C ARG A 21 -4.55 12.45 6.10
N THR A 22 -3.27 12.76 6.33
CA THR A 22 -2.13 12.09 5.69
C THR A 22 -2.05 10.63 6.13
N TYR A 23 -2.28 10.35 7.41
CA TYR A 23 -2.37 9.00 7.93
C TYR A 23 -3.46 8.19 7.23
N THR A 24 -4.67 8.73 7.11
CA THR A 24 -5.79 8.05 6.43
C THR A 24 -5.44 7.70 4.99
N ILE A 25 -4.87 8.64 4.23
CA ILE A 25 -4.49 8.39 2.83
C ILE A 25 -3.44 7.25 2.75
N LYS A 26 -2.37 7.31 3.54
CA LYS A 26 -1.33 6.27 3.58
C LYS A 26 -1.89 4.92 4.00
N LYS A 27 -2.75 4.90 5.02
CA LYS A 27 -3.44 3.70 5.51
C LYS A 27 -4.22 3.02 4.39
N THR A 28 -5.06 3.76 3.66
CA THR A 28 -5.86 3.18 2.56
C THR A 28 -5.01 2.62 1.42
N ALA A 29 -3.80 3.14 1.19
CA ALA A 29 -2.88 2.60 0.20
C ALA A 29 -2.34 1.23 0.62
N VAL A 30 -1.79 1.14 1.83
CA VAL A 30 -1.18 -0.09 2.34
C VAL A 30 -2.22 -1.19 2.56
N GLU A 31 -3.40 -0.86 3.10
CA GLU A 31 -4.48 -1.82 3.27
C GLU A 31 -4.97 -2.38 1.93
N SER A 32 -5.06 -1.54 0.90
CA SER A 32 -5.43 -1.97 -0.45
C SER A 32 -4.40 -2.94 -1.04
N LEU A 33 -3.10 -2.69 -0.88
CA LEU A 33 -2.07 -3.62 -1.35
C LEU A 33 -2.12 -4.95 -0.59
N VAL A 34 -2.25 -4.91 0.74
CA VAL A 34 -2.32 -6.13 1.56
C VAL A 34 -3.55 -6.97 1.19
N SER A 35 -4.68 -6.32 0.92
CA SER A 35 -5.90 -6.99 0.48
C SER A 35 -5.80 -7.56 -0.93
N PHE A 36 -5.03 -6.94 -1.83
CA PHE A 36 -4.84 -7.42 -3.20
C PHE A 36 -3.91 -8.64 -3.28
N LEU A 37 -2.86 -8.66 -2.44
CA LEU A 37 -1.90 -9.76 -2.40
C LEU A 37 -2.41 -10.87 -1.47
N ASP A 38 -1.82 -10.97 -0.27
CA ASP A 38 -2.30 -11.81 0.83
C ASP A 38 -1.63 -11.28 2.11
N PRO A 39 -2.36 -11.01 3.21
CA PRO A 39 -1.74 -10.65 4.50
C PRO A 39 -0.73 -11.68 5.03
N LYS A 40 -0.81 -12.94 4.61
CA LYS A 40 0.13 -14.01 4.98
C LYS A 40 1.37 -14.07 4.08
N ALA A 41 1.39 -13.36 2.94
CA ALA A 41 2.53 -13.32 2.05
C ALA A 41 3.81 -12.86 2.79
N LYS A 42 4.96 -13.41 2.41
CA LYS A 42 6.25 -12.99 2.97
C LYS A 42 6.67 -11.69 2.28
N VAL A 43 7.07 -10.67 3.05
CA VAL A 43 7.43 -9.35 2.48
C VAL A 43 8.52 -9.47 1.41
N HIS A 44 9.53 -10.31 1.65
CA HIS A 44 10.65 -10.51 0.73
C HIS A 44 10.30 -11.27 -0.55
N SER A 45 9.09 -11.86 -0.65
CA SER A 45 8.64 -12.53 -1.88
C SER A 45 7.82 -11.61 -2.77
N ILE A 46 7.53 -10.38 -2.34
CA ILE A 46 6.79 -9.40 -3.13
C ILE A 46 7.72 -8.80 -4.18
N THR A 47 7.30 -8.89 -5.42
CA THR A 47 8.08 -8.45 -6.59
C THR A 47 7.53 -7.14 -7.18
N ARG A 48 8.29 -6.53 -8.09
CA ARG A 48 7.79 -5.39 -8.88
C ARG A 48 6.58 -5.76 -9.73
N SER A 49 6.49 -7.00 -10.20
CA SER A 49 5.35 -7.50 -10.99
C SER A 49 4.08 -7.63 -10.17
N ASP A 50 4.18 -7.90 -8.87
CA ASP A 50 3.04 -7.88 -7.94
C ASP A 50 2.50 -6.44 -7.80
N LEU A 51 3.40 -5.47 -7.64
CA LEU A 51 3.03 -4.06 -7.58
C LEU A 51 2.40 -3.59 -8.90
N ALA A 52 2.97 -3.97 -10.05
CA ALA A 52 2.42 -3.66 -11.37
C ALA A 52 0.98 -4.18 -11.53
N ARG A 53 0.72 -5.43 -11.12
CA ARG A 53 -0.63 -6.02 -11.14
C ARG A 53 -1.60 -5.30 -10.21
N TRP A 54 -1.16 -4.89 -9.03
CA TRP A 54 -1.97 -4.07 -8.12
C TRP A 54 -2.34 -2.71 -8.74
N TYR A 55 -1.42 -2.06 -9.46
CA TYR A 55 -1.72 -0.81 -10.16
C TYR A 55 -2.75 -1.00 -11.28
N GLN A 56 -2.66 -2.08 -12.05
CA GLN A 56 -3.63 -2.39 -13.10
C GLN A 56 -5.01 -2.68 -12.50
N ASP A 57 -5.09 -3.46 -11.44
CA ASP A 57 -6.34 -3.74 -10.72
C ASP A 57 -7.04 -2.46 -10.24
N MET A 58 -6.30 -1.51 -9.67
CA MET A 58 -6.87 -0.21 -9.28
C MET A 58 -7.36 0.60 -10.49
N ARG A 59 -6.64 0.55 -11.62
CA ARG A 59 -7.03 1.24 -12.85
C ARG A 59 -8.30 0.65 -13.45
N GLU A 60 -8.40 -0.68 -13.49
CA GLU A 60 -9.59 -1.41 -13.95
C GLU A 60 -10.81 -1.12 -13.07
N LYS A 61 -10.61 -0.96 -11.76
CA LYS A 61 -11.64 -0.55 -10.80
C LYS A 61 -12.02 0.94 -10.88
N GLY A 62 -11.49 1.68 -11.85
CA GLY A 62 -11.85 3.07 -12.10
C GLY A 62 -11.18 4.08 -11.15
N ALA A 63 -10.08 3.72 -10.48
CA ALA A 63 -9.35 4.68 -9.66
C ALA A 63 -8.81 5.82 -10.54
N SER A 64 -9.06 7.07 -10.11
CA SER A 64 -8.57 8.25 -10.82
C SER A 64 -7.04 8.26 -10.91
N THR A 65 -6.48 8.83 -11.98
CA THR A 65 -5.02 8.98 -12.17
C THR A 65 -4.32 9.61 -10.96
N PRO A 66 -4.86 10.67 -10.31
CA PRO A 66 -4.30 11.20 -9.06
C PRO A 66 -4.26 10.17 -7.91
N THR A 67 -5.28 9.32 -7.81
CA THR A 67 -5.35 8.25 -6.79
C THR A 67 -4.26 7.19 -7.02
N LEU A 68 -4.02 6.81 -8.28
CA LEU A 68 -2.98 5.85 -8.66
C LEU A 68 -1.57 6.38 -8.32
N THR A 69 -1.26 7.60 -8.75
CA THR A 69 0.04 8.25 -8.50
C THR A 69 0.32 8.43 -7.02
N ASN A 70 -0.70 8.84 -6.24
CA ASN A 70 -0.55 9.01 -4.79
C ASN A 70 -0.26 7.67 -4.09
N LYS A 71 -1.05 6.63 -4.39
CA LYS A 71 -0.86 5.29 -3.80
C LYS A 71 0.50 4.68 -4.16
N GLN A 72 0.97 4.91 -5.38
CA GLN A 72 2.31 4.49 -5.80
C GLN A 72 3.41 5.13 -4.97
N SER A 73 3.35 6.45 -4.77
CA SER A 73 4.35 7.19 -3.99
C SER A 73 4.49 6.67 -2.55
N TYR A 74 3.38 6.26 -1.92
CA TYR A 74 3.40 5.76 -0.54
C TYR A 74 3.95 4.34 -0.37
N ILE A 75 4.02 3.55 -1.43
CA ILE A 75 4.50 2.16 -1.38
C ILE A 75 5.88 2.02 -1.99
N GLY A 76 6.15 2.70 -3.11
CA GLY A 76 7.42 2.59 -3.81
C GLY A 76 8.59 3.25 -3.07
N GLY A 77 8.31 4.28 -2.25
CA GLY A 77 9.34 5.19 -1.78
C GLY A 77 9.95 5.96 -2.96
N ARG A 78 10.16 7.26 -2.79
CA ARG A 78 11.10 7.98 -3.65
C ARG A 78 12.36 8.23 -2.86
#